data_AF-A0A7W1AQW0-F1
#
_entry.id   AF-A0A7W1AQW0-F1
#
_cell.length_a   1.000
_cell.length_b   1.000
_cell.length_c   1.000
_cell.angle_alpha   90.00
_cell.angle_beta   90.00
_cell.angle_gamma   90.00
#
_symmetry.space_group_name_H-M   'P 1'
#
loop_
_entity.id
_entity.type
_entity.pdbx_description
1 polymer ?
#
loop_
_entity_poly.entity_id
_entity_poly.type
_entity_poly.pdbx_seq_one_letter_code
_entity_poly.pdbx_strand_id
1 'polypeptide(L)'
;MFSAATGKATPRICFVGTASGDAESYRYKFYEAMSALDCRATHLSLIQPPSADLGAFVFAQDVIFVGGGNTRSLLALWREWGLDAILREAYERGIVLGGVSAGMICWFEFGVTDSIPGALTPLKCLGWLPGSACPHYAKEIERRPSFQRLIAEGAIPGGYAADDGVSAPKRTFSDPMRKANIQTIAPTATVGSLADNRPVTIVIWTISAAALSLIRQRPMTAHCYDLMQ
;
A
#
# COMPACT_ATOMS: atom_id res chain seq x y z
N MET A 1 1.69 14.78 -2.26
CA MET A 1 1.24 13.39 -2.49
C MET A 1 0.04 13.09 -1.60
N PHE A 2 0.19 12.97 -0.27
CA PHE A 2 -0.95 12.83 0.65
C PHE A 2 -1.87 14.06 0.68
N SER A 3 -1.31 15.28 0.77
CA SER A 3 -2.10 16.53 0.75
C SER A 3 -2.94 16.69 -0.53
N ALA A 4 -2.44 16.19 -1.66
CA ALA A 4 -3.18 16.21 -2.92
C ALA A 4 -4.30 15.15 -2.94
N ALA A 5 -4.05 13.97 -2.35
CA ALA A 5 -5.06 12.91 -2.25
C ALA A 5 -6.19 13.26 -1.29
N THR A 6 -5.91 14.04 -0.23
CA THR A 6 -6.90 14.40 0.80
C THR A 6 -7.48 15.81 0.63
N GLY A 7 -6.84 16.68 -0.17
CA GLY A 7 -7.17 18.10 -0.24
C GLY A 7 -6.80 18.90 1.01
N LYS A 8 -6.03 18.33 1.95
CA LYS A 8 -5.66 18.96 3.24
C LYS A 8 -4.21 19.42 3.21
N ALA A 9 -3.93 20.60 3.77
CA ALA A 9 -2.56 21.13 3.88
C ALA A 9 -1.68 20.18 4.72
N THR A 10 -2.14 19.88 5.95
CA THR A 10 -1.43 19.03 6.92
C THR A 10 -2.25 17.77 7.26
N PRO A 11 -2.29 16.75 6.38
CA PRO A 11 -3.10 15.55 6.61
C PRO A 11 -2.57 14.69 7.77
N ARG A 12 -3.48 14.00 8.46
CA ARG A 12 -3.20 12.96 9.45
C ARG A 12 -3.01 11.61 8.74
N ILE A 13 -1.80 11.07 8.80
CA ILE A 13 -1.43 9.84 8.10
C ILE A 13 -1.09 8.78 9.13
N CYS A 14 -1.77 7.65 9.07
CA CYS A 14 -1.53 6.52 9.95
C CYS A 14 -0.84 5.38 9.19
N PHE A 15 0.32 4.95 9.67
CA PHE A 15 1.01 3.78 9.17
C PHE A 15 0.48 2.49 9.81
N VAL A 16 0.20 1.48 8.99
CA VAL A 16 -0.16 0.13 9.44
C VAL A 16 0.98 -0.82 9.07
N GLY A 17 1.77 -1.21 10.09
CA GLY A 17 3.00 -1.99 9.94
C GLY A 17 2.81 -3.51 9.98
N THR A 18 1.56 -3.99 10.00
CA THR A 18 1.20 -5.38 10.31
C THR A 18 1.93 -6.41 9.45
N ALA A 19 2.07 -6.16 8.13
CA ALA A 19 2.75 -7.10 7.22
C ALA A 19 4.22 -7.34 7.60
N SER A 20 4.87 -6.37 8.23
CA SER A 20 6.25 -6.48 8.71
C SER A 20 6.37 -7.00 10.14
N GLY A 21 5.25 -7.43 10.76
CA GLY A 21 5.21 -7.76 12.18
C GLY A 21 5.44 -6.54 13.07
N ASP A 22 4.97 -5.36 12.64
CA ASP A 22 5.18 -4.07 13.32
C ASP A 22 6.67 -3.77 13.62
N ALA A 23 7.55 -4.15 12.69
CA ALA A 23 9.00 -3.96 12.81
C ALA A 23 9.35 -2.49 13.10
N GLU A 24 10.03 -2.25 14.22
CA GLU A 24 10.40 -0.89 14.66
C GLU A 24 11.23 -0.15 13.64
N SER A 25 12.15 -0.86 12.96
CA SER A 25 13.00 -0.28 11.92
C SER A 25 12.20 0.23 10.72
N TYR A 26 11.06 -0.40 10.39
CA TYR A 26 10.18 0.06 9.33
C TYR A 26 9.32 1.24 9.80
N ARG A 27 8.81 1.16 11.03
CA ARG A 27 8.12 2.29 11.67
C ARG A 27 9.01 3.54 11.71
N TYR A 28 10.29 3.41 12.06
CA TYR A 28 11.26 4.51 12.03
C TYR A 28 11.42 5.11 10.64
N LYS A 29 11.63 4.27 9.61
CA LYS A 29 11.72 4.73 8.21
C LYS A 29 10.47 5.46 7.75
N PHE A 30 9.29 5.04 8.19
CA PHE A 30 8.04 5.75 7.92
C PHE A 30 8.06 7.16 8.54
N TYR A 31 8.37 7.27 9.84
CA TYR A 31 8.44 8.56 10.52
C TYR A 31 9.52 9.48 9.95
N GLU A 32 10.70 8.95 9.62
CA GLU A 32 11.76 9.67 8.92
C GLU A 32 11.26 10.24 7.60
N ALA A 33 10.56 9.43 6.78
CA ALA A 33 9.99 9.90 5.53
C ALA A 33 8.89 10.96 5.73
N MET A 34 8.05 10.81 6.74
CA MET A 34 6.97 11.77 7.03
C MET A 34 7.49 13.09 7.59
N SER A 35 8.64 13.09 8.29
CA SER A 35 9.23 14.31 8.88
C SER A 35 9.57 15.39 7.83
N ALA A 36 9.79 14.98 6.58
CA ALA A 36 10.08 15.90 5.48
C ALA A 36 8.83 16.44 4.77
N LEU A 37 7.64 16.03 5.22
CA LEU A 37 6.34 16.39 4.67
C LEU A 37 5.54 17.19 5.71
N ASP A 38 4.72 18.13 5.25
CA ASP A 38 3.75 18.82 6.10
C ASP A 38 2.57 17.89 6.41
N CYS A 39 2.70 17.08 7.46
CA CYS A 39 1.69 16.10 7.85
C CYS A 39 1.81 15.72 9.33
N ARG A 40 0.76 15.06 9.86
CA ARG A 40 0.76 14.47 11.21
C ARG A 40 0.84 12.96 11.10
N ALA A 41 2.00 12.40 11.38
CA ALA A 41 2.24 10.97 11.30
C ALA A 41 1.81 10.25 12.59
N THR A 42 1.07 9.16 12.44
CA THR A 42 0.74 8.20 13.50
C THR A 42 1.00 6.78 13.00
N HIS A 43 0.90 5.78 13.87
CA HIS A 43 0.90 4.39 13.46
C HIS A 43 -0.11 3.59 14.27
N LEU A 44 -0.56 2.48 13.69
CA LEU A 44 -1.42 1.49 14.31
C LEU A 44 -0.64 0.18 14.42
N SER A 45 -0.50 -0.33 15.65
CA SER A 45 -0.08 -1.70 15.91
C SER A 45 -1.26 -2.48 16.46
N LEU A 46 -1.40 -3.74 16.03
CA LEU A 46 -2.34 -4.70 16.63
C LEU A 46 -1.68 -5.48 17.77
N ILE A 47 -0.34 -5.50 17.84
CA ILE A 47 0.39 -6.10 18.96
C ILE A 47 0.38 -5.18 20.19
N GLN A 48 0.45 -3.87 19.96
CA GLN A 48 0.33 -2.83 20.99
C GLN A 48 -0.74 -1.82 20.57
N PRO A 49 -2.04 -2.13 20.76
CA PRO A 49 -3.13 -1.27 20.33
C PRO A 49 -3.05 0.14 20.93
N PRO A 50 -3.21 1.21 20.14
CA PRO A 50 -3.18 2.58 20.65
C PRO A 50 -4.47 2.98 21.39
N SER A 51 -5.52 2.17 21.30
CA SER A 51 -6.84 2.41 21.86
C SER A 51 -7.60 1.09 21.99
N ALA A 52 -8.50 1.00 22.97
CA ALA A 52 -9.50 -0.08 23.04
C ALA A 52 -10.57 0.06 21.93
N ASP A 53 -10.85 1.29 21.51
CA ASP A 53 -11.68 1.60 20.35
C ASP A 53 -10.78 1.87 19.14
N LEU A 54 -10.50 0.80 18.39
CA LEU A 54 -9.70 0.87 17.17
C LEU A 54 -10.43 1.64 16.07
N GLY A 55 -11.77 1.56 16.01
CA GLY A 55 -12.59 2.26 15.03
C GLY A 55 -12.42 3.77 15.16
N ALA A 56 -12.63 4.31 16.36
CA ALA A 56 -12.43 5.73 16.63
C ALA A 56 -11.00 6.21 16.30
N PHE A 57 -9.98 5.39 16.60
CA PHE A 57 -8.60 5.72 16.27
C PHE A 57 -8.38 5.80 14.74
N VAL A 58 -8.89 4.83 13.98
CA VAL A 58 -8.77 4.79 12.51
C VAL A 58 -9.58 5.91 11.86
N PHE A 59 -10.80 6.18 12.34
CA PHE A 59 -11.68 7.21 11.77
C PHE A 59 -11.19 8.64 12.01
N ALA A 60 -10.26 8.84 12.94
CA ALA A 60 -9.61 10.13 13.18
C ALA A 60 -8.48 10.44 12.20
N GLN A 61 -8.19 9.57 11.22
CA GLN A 61 -7.11 9.72 10.25
C GLN A 61 -7.64 10.22 8.91
N ASP A 62 -6.78 10.87 8.13
CA ASP A 62 -7.10 11.28 6.76
C ASP A 62 -6.60 10.27 5.73
N VAL A 63 -5.53 9.56 6.08
CA VAL A 63 -4.91 8.52 5.25
C VAL A 63 -4.50 7.33 6.11
N ILE A 64 -4.80 6.12 5.62
CA ILE A 64 -4.19 4.89 6.11
C ILE A 64 -3.19 4.39 5.08
N PHE A 65 -1.93 4.25 5.50
CA PHE A 65 -0.82 3.80 4.69
C PHE A 65 -0.30 2.45 5.17
N VAL A 66 -0.44 1.41 4.34
CA VAL A 66 -0.11 0.03 4.71
C VAL A 66 1.28 -0.36 4.17
N GLY A 67 2.14 -0.81 5.08
CA GLY A 67 3.50 -1.23 4.76
C GLY A 67 3.59 -2.56 4.00
N GLY A 68 4.79 -2.82 3.47
CA GLY A 68 5.15 -4.12 2.88
C GLY A 68 5.48 -5.20 3.92
N GLY A 69 5.63 -6.44 3.45
CA GLY A 69 5.98 -7.60 4.27
C GLY A 69 5.16 -8.84 3.89
N ASN A 70 4.78 -9.64 4.87
CA ASN A 70 4.00 -10.87 4.65
C ASN A 70 2.50 -10.55 4.51
N THR A 71 1.96 -10.71 3.30
CA THR A 71 0.56 -10.40 2.99
C THR A 71 -0.40 -11.39 3.67
N ARG A 72 -0.03 -12.68 3.74
CA ARG A 72 -0.84 -13.71 4.40
C ARG A 72 -1.01 -13.41 5.89
N SER A 73 0.08 -13.09 6.58
CA SER A 73 0.04 -12.75 8.01
C SER A 73 -0.76 -11.47 8.28
N LEU A 74 -0.60 -10.44 7.45
CA LEU A 74 -1.41 -9.23 7.52
C LEU A 74 -2.91 -9.56 7.46
N LEU A 75 -3.35 -10.30 6.44
CA LEU A 75 -4.77 -10.60 6.24
C LEU A 75 -5.34 -11.47 7.34
N ALA A 76 -4.56 -12.43 7.85
CA ALA A 76 -4.98 -13.27 8.97
C ALA A 76 -5.22 -12.43 10.23
N LEU A 77 -4.27 -11.57 10.59
CA LEU A 77 -4.37 -10.75 11.79
C LEU A 77 -5.46 -9.68 11.68
N TRP A 78 -5.65 -9.08 10.50
CA TRP A 78 -6.71 -8.10 10.31
C TRP A 78 -8.10 -8.68 10.46
N ARG A 79 -8.34 -9.88 9.92
CA ARG A 79 -9.62 -10.59 10.08
C ARG A 79 -9.88 -10.97 11.53
N GLU A 80 -8.83 -11.41 12.23
CA GLU A 80 -8.91 -11.73 13.67
C GLU A 80 -9.30 -10.51 14.51
N TRP A 81 -8.74 -9.34 14.20
CA TRP A 81 -8.99 -8.11 14.95
C TRP A 81 -10.19 -7.30 14.43
N GLY A 82 -10.86 -7.75 13.37
CA GLY A 82 -11.91 -6.97 12.68
C GLY A 82 -11.41 -5.67 12.03
N LEU A 83 -10.09 -5.51 11.85
CA LEU A 83 -9.50 -4.31 11.27
C LEU A 83 -9.89 -4.16 9.79
N ASP A 84 -10.11 -5.26 9.08
CA ASP A 84 -10.60 -5.23 7.70
C ASP A 84 -11.97 -4.54 7.60
N ALA A 85 -12.93 -4.87 8.47
CA ALA A 85 -14.23 -4.21 8.53
C ALA A 85 -14.11 -2.73 8.92
N ILE A 86 -13.26 -2.41 9.90
CA ILE A 86 -13.00 -1.02 10.31
C ILE A 86 -12.40 -0.21 9.15
N LEU A 87 -11.43 -0.77 8.42
CA LEU A 87 -10.81 -0.10 7.27
C LEU A 87 -11.79 0.06 6.10
N ARG A 88 -12.71 -0.89 5.92
CA ARG A 88 -13.80 -0.76 4.94
C ARG A 88 -14.72 0.40 5.29
N GLU A 89 -15.08 0.55 6.56
CA GLU A 89 -15.92 1.67 7.00
C GLU A 89 -15.15 3.02 6.93
N ALA A 90 -13.87 3.02 7.29
CA ALA A 90 -13.00 4.19 7.18
C ALA A 90 -12.97 4.71 5.74
N TYR A 91 -12.84 3.78 4.80
CA TYR A 91 -12.95 4.05 3.38
C TYR A 91 -14.31 4.65 2.99
N GLU A 92 -15.42 4.08 3.47
CA GLU A 92 -16.78 4.56 3.14
C GLU A 92 -17.04 5.98 3.67
N ARG A 93 -16.30 6.37 4.71
CA ARG A 93 -16.24 7.73 5.30
C ARG A 93 -15.32 8.69 4.53
N GLY A 94 -14.65 8.23 3.47
CA GLY A 94 -13.79 9.06 2.61
C GLY A 94 -12.33 9.13 3.05
N ILE A 95 -11.88 8.25 3.97
CA ILE A 95 -10.46 8.16 4.35
C ILE A 95 -9.70 7.52 3.20
N VAL A 96 -8.57 8.13 2.82
CA VAL A 96 -7.74 7.63 1.72
C VAL A 96 -7.00 6.39 2.18
N LEU A 97 -7.13 5.30 1.44
CA LEU A 97 -6.37 4.07 1.68
C LEU A 97 -5.23 3.96 0.67
N GLY A 98 -4.11 3.40 1.11
CA GLY A 98 -3.00 3.12 0.22
C GLY A 98 -1.99 2.19 0.84
N GLY A 99 -1.03 1.74 0.05
CA GLY A 99 0.04 0.91 0.56
C GLY A 99 1.05 0.48 -0.50
N VAL A 100 2.08 -0.21 -0.01
CA VAL A 100 3.20 -0.71 -0.79
C VAL A 100 3.34 -2.21 -0.61
N SER A 101 3.70 -2.93 -1.69
CA SER A 101 3.94 -4.37 -1.65
C SER A 101 2.74 -5.14 -1.07
N ALA A 102 2.85 -5.77 0.11
CA ALA A 102 1.71 -6.36 0.81
C ALA A 102 0.52 -5.41 1.00
N GLY A 103 0.79 -4.15 1.32
CA GLY A 103 -0.23 -3.09 1.44
C GLY A 103 -0.82 -2.63 0.11
N MET A 104 -0.22 -2.95 -1.03
CA MET A 104 -0.87 -2.81 -2.34
C MET A 104 -1.76 -4.02 -2.61
N ILE A 105 -1.24 -5.22 -2.34
CA ILE A 105 -1.89 -6.49 -2.66
C ILE A 105 -3.21 -6.64 -1.90
N CYS A 106 -3.25 -6.29 -0.61
CA CYS A 106 -4.34 -6.66 0.29
C CYS A 106 -5.74 -6.20 -0.16
N TRP A 107 -5.84 -5.12 -0.94
CA TRP A 107 -7.13 -4.58 -1.41
C TRP A 107 -7.78 -5.41 -2.53
N PHE A 108 -7.00 -6.16 -3.30
CA PHE A 108 -7.51 -6.84 -4.49
C PHE A 108 -8.27 -8.13 -4.16
N GLU A 109 -8.92 -8.74 -5.14
CA GLU A 109 -9.44 -10.12 -5.03
C GLU A 109 -8.29 -11.11 -4.87
N PHE A 110 -7.22 -10.91 -5.66
CA PHE A 110 -6.05 -11.77 -5.64
C PHE A 110 -4.73 -11.00 -5.62
N GLY A 111 -3.70 -11.65 -5.08
CA GLY A 111 -2.32 -11.16 -5.06
C GLY A 111 -1.32 -12.22 -5.49
N VAL A 112 -0.28 -11.82 -6.22
CA VAL A 112 0.92 -12.64 -6.42
C VAL A 112 1.88 -12.38 -5.26
N THR A 113 2.13 -13.41 -4.45
CA THR A 113 2.86 -13.25 -3.18
C THR A 113 3.89 -14.36 -2.93
N ASP A 114 4.92 -13.97 -2.18
CA ASP A 114 6.00 -14.73 -1.56
C ASP A 114 5.77 -14.95 -0.06
N SER A 115 4.53 -14.77 0.42
CA SER A 115 4.18 -14.93 1.85
C SER A 115 4.51 -16.32 2.41
N ILE A 116 4.60 -17.33 1.55
CA ILE A 116 5.18 -18.65 1.88
C ILE A 116 6.51 -18.72 1.13
N PRO A 117 7.64 -19.03 1.81
CA PRO A 117 8.93 -19.16 1.14
C PRO A 117 8.88 -20.15 -0.02
N GLY A 118 9.53 -19.79 -1.12
CA GLY A 118 9.59 -20.61 -2.33
C GLY A 118 8.94 -19.91 -3.53
N ALA A 119 8.19 -20.67 -4.34
CA ALA A 119 7.55 -20.16 -5.53
C ALA A 119 6.48 -19.11 -5.21
N LEU A 120 6.33 -18.11 -6.10
CA LEU A 120 5.26 -17.14 -5.99
C LEU A 120 3.91 -17.82 -6.19
N THR A 121 3.01 -17.60 -5.25
CA THR A 121 1.69 -18.23 -5.20
C THR A 121 0.58 -17.20 -5.26
N PRO A 122 -0.60 -17.58 -5.78
CA PRO A 122 -1.78 -16.74 -5.68
C PRO A 122 -2.30 -16.73 -4.23
N LEU A 123 -2.75 -15.58 -3.78
CA LEU A 123 -3.40 -15.41 -2.48
C LEU A 123 -4.73 -14.67 -2.66
N LYS A 124 -5.80 -15.21 -2.08
CA LYS A 124 -7.10 -14.51 -2.00
C LYS A 124 -7.03 -13.42 -0.93
N CYS A 125 -7.32 -12.19 -1.32
CA CYS A 125 -7.15 -10.99 -0.49
C CYS A 125 -8.52 -10.45 -0.01
N LEU A 126 -8.67 -9.15 0.23
CA LEU A 126 -9.92 -8.58 0.76
C LEU A 126 -11.05 -8.52 -0.27
N GLY A 127 -10.72 -8.52 -1.57
CA GLY A 127 -11.72 -8.49 -2.65
C GLY A 127 -12.46 -7.16 -2.79
N TRP A 128 -11.80 -6.07 -2.40
CA TRP A 128 -12.34 -4.72 -2.50
C TRP A 128 -12.16 -4.16 -3.91
N LEU A 129 -10.99 -4.41 -4.50
CA LEU A 129 -10.69 -4.11 -5.90
C LEU A 129 -10.75 -5.38 -6.74
N PRO A 130 -11.39 -5.34 -7.92
CA PRO A 130 -11.46 -6.51 -8.80
C PRO A 130 -10.10 -6.86 -9.39
N GLY A 131 -9.90 -8.12 -9.71
CA GLY A 131 -8.70 -8.62 -10.37
C GLY A 131 -7.54 -8.91 -9.41
N SER A 132 -6.34 -8.92 -9.98
CA SER A 132 -5.13 -9.31 -9.26
C SER A 132 -4.12 -8.16 -9.09
N ALA A 133 -3.25 -8.24 -8.09
CA ALA A 133 -2.12 -7.33 -7.92
C ALA A 133 -0.76 -8.05 -7.90
N CYS A 134 0.22 -7.48 -8.60
CA CYS A 134 1.62 -7.92 -8.60
C CYS A 134 2.56 -6.71 -8.41
N PRO A 135 3.06 -6.45 -7.18
CA PRO A 135 4.10 -5.44 -6.94
C PRO A 135 5.47 -5.94 -7.44
N HIS A 136 6.52 -5.11 -7.41
CA HIS A 136 7.91 -5.43 -7.81
C HIS A 136 8.05 -6.10 -9.19
N TYR A 137 7.12 -5.82 -10.11
CA TYR A 137 6.87 -6.64 -11.29
C TYR A 137 8.09 -6.80 -12.22
N ALA A 138 8.92 -5.77 -12.38
CA ALA A 138 10.13 -5.87 -13.21
C ALA A 138 11.42 -5.99 -12.38
N LYS A 139 11.42 -5.45 -11.17
CA LYS A 139 12.58 -5.53 -10.26
C LYS A 139 12.86 -6.95 -9.76
N GLU A 140 11.82 -7.73 -9.45
CA GLU A 140 11.97 -9.12 -9.02
C GLU A 140 11.76 -10.05 -10.22
N ILE A 141 12.84 -10.73 -10.62
CA ILE A 141 12.91 -11.48 -11.89
C ILE A 141 11.79 -12.52 -12.05
N GLU A 142 11.36 -13.13 -10.95
CA GLU A 142 10.32 -14.16 -10.95
C GLU A 142 8.89 -13.61 -10.98
N ARG A 143 8.67 -12.33 -10.65
CA ARG A 143 7.31 -11.77 -10.52
C ARG A 143 6.59 -11.66 -11.84
N ARG A 144 7.27 -11.18 -12.88
CA ARG A 144 6.71 -11.10 -14.23
C ARG A 144 6.31 -12.47 -14.80
N PRO A 145 7.21 -13.45 -14.91
CA PRO A 145 6.85 -14.76 -15.45
C PRO A 145 5.81 -15.47 -14.58
N SER A 146 5.90 -15.37 -13.24
CA SER A 146 4.91 -15.98 -12.34
C SER A 146 3.53 -15.37 -12.50
N PHE A 147 3.41 -14.04 -12.59
CA PHE A 147 2.11 -13.40 -12.75
C PHE A 147 1.44 -13.79 -14.08
N GLN A 148 2.21 -13.77 -15.17
CA GLN A 148 1.71 -14.17 -16.48
C GLN A 148 1.29 -15.64 -16.51
N ARG A 149 2.09 -16.52 -15.89
CA ARG A 149 1.78 -17.95 -15.76
C ARG A 149 0.48 -18.18 -14.98
N LEU A 150 0.34 -17.57 -13.81
CA LEU A 150 -0.86 -17.74 -12.97
C LEU A 150 -2.15 -17.25 -13.66
N ILE A 151 -2.06 -16.20 -14.47
CA ILE A 151 -3.19 -15.75 -15.31
C ILE A 151 -3.47 -16.76 -16.43
N ALA A 152 -2.45 -17.21 -17.15
CA ALA A 152 -2.61 -18.15 -18.26
C ALA A 152 -3.18 -19.50 -17.82
N GLU A 153 -2.82 -19.95 -16.61
CA GLU A 153 -3.35 -21.16 -15.97
C GLU A 153 -4.78 -20.98 -15.41
N GLY A 154 -5.32 -19.76 -15.41
CA GLY A 154 -6.63 -19.45 -14.83
C GLY A 154 -6.66 -19.47 -13.30
N ALA A 155 -5.49 -19.49 -12.64
CA ALA A 155 -5.39 -19.51 -11.18
C ALA A 155 -5.82 -18.17 -10.55
N ILE A 156 -5.66 -17.07 -11.29
CA ILE A 156 -6.09 -15.71 -10.91
C ILE A 156 -6.55 -14.93 -12.15
N PRO A 157 -7.45 -13.94 -12.02
CA PRO A 157 -7.78 -13.04 -13.11
C PRO A 157 -6.63 -12.11 -13.47
N GLY A 158 -6.72 -11.45 -14.64
CA GLY A 158 -5.86 -10.30 -14.98
C GLY A 158 -5.97 -9.17 -13.95
N GLY A 159 -5.06 -8.20 -14.03
CA GLY A 159 -5.05 -7.11 -13.05
C GLY A 159 -3.86 -6.17 -13.18
N TYR A 160 -3.36 -5.67 -12.05
CA TYR A 160 -2.42 -4.57 -11.98
C TYR A 160 -1.02 -5.02 -11.60
N ALA A 161 -0.03 -4.55 -12.37
CA ALA A 161 1.38 -4.73 -12.12
C ALA A 161 2.02 -3.38 -11.74
N ALA A 162 2.71 -3.33 -10.61
CA ALA A 162 3.47 -2.16 -10.17
C ALA A 162 4.94 -2.50 -10.01
N ASP A 163 5.83 -1.56 -10.34
CA ASP A 163 7.26 -1.75 -10.21
C ASP A 163 7.89 -0.69 -9.30
N ASP A 164 9.00 -1.03 -8.66
CA ASP A 164 9.59 -0.18 -7.64
C ASP A 164 10.19 1.09 -8.23
N GLY A 165 9.58 2.23 -7.91
CA GLY A 165 10.16 3.54 -8.16
C GLY A 165 10.19 3.98 -9.62
N VAL A 166 9.46 3.31 -10.51
CA VAL A 166 9.41 3.68 -11.93
C VAL A 166 8.20 4.56 -12.21
N SER A 167 8.40 5.86 -12.42
CA SER A 167 7.52 6.64 -13.30
C SER A 167 7.52 5.92 -14.65
N ALA A 168 6.51 5.09 -14.93
CA ALA A 168 6.47 4.31 -16.15
C ALA A 168 6.67 5.25 -17.35
N PRO A 169 7.72 5.09 -18.18
CA PRO A 169 7.67 5.69 -19.51
C PRO A 169 6.42 5.09 -20.18
N LYS A 170 5.62 5.92 -20.86
CA LYS A 170 4.57 5.46 -21.77
C LYS A 170 5.21 4.53 -22.82
N ARG A 171 5.38 3.24 -22.50
CA ARG A 171 5.80 2.22 -23.46
C ARG A 171 4.56 1.47 -23.89
N THR A 172 4.27 1.56 -25.17
CA THR A 172 3.33 0.72 -25.89
C THR A 172 3.65 -0.75 -25.62
N PHE A 173 2.64 -1.51 -25.18
CA PHE A 173 2.77 -2.90 -24.75
C PHE A 173 3.13 -3.85 -25.91
N SER A 174 3.83 -4.94 -25.59
CA SER A 174 3.94 -6.12 -26.45
C SER A 174 2.69 -6.99 -26.37
N ASP A 175 2.38 -7.70 -27.46
CA ASP A 175 1.19 -8.55 -27.69
C ASP A 175 0.82 -9.54 -26.54
N PRO A 176 1.76 -10.14 -25.79
CA PRO A 176 1.42 -11.08 -24.71
C PRO A 176 0.69 -10.46 -23.49
N MET A 177 1.00 -9.20 -23.12
CA MET A 177 0.37 -8.56 -21.95
C MET A 177 -1.07 -8.12 -22.24
N ARG A 178 -1.39 -7.79 -23.50
CA ARG A 178 -2.76 -7.51 -23.93
C ARG A 178 -3.65 -8.74 -23.85
N LYS A 179 -3.13 -9.93 -24.13
CA LYS A 179 -3.88 -11.20 -24.01
C LYS A 179 -4.15 -11.61 -22.56
N ALA A 180 -3.31 -11.18 -21.61
CA ALA A 180 -3.42 -11.53 -20.19
C ALA A 180 -4.17 -10.47 -19.34
N ASN A 181 -4.74 -9.41 -19.94
CA ASN A 181 -5.41 -8.32 -19.22
C ASN A 181 -4.57 -7.72 -18.07
N ILE A 182 -3.28 -7.49 -18.28
CA ILE A 182 -2.38 -6.87 -17.29
C ILE A 182 -2.22 -5.37 -17.57
N GLN A 183 -2.47 -4.52 -16.56
CA GLN A 183 -2.25 -3.08 -16.58
C GLN A 183 -1.03 -2.72 -15.72
N THR A 184 -0.04 -2.04 -16.29
CA THR A 184 1.07 -1.48 -15.49
C THR A 184 0.69 -0.12 -14.93
N ILE A 185 0.95 0.11 -13.64
CA ILE A 185 0.63 1.37 -12.96
C ILE A 185 1.87 2.11 -12.50
N ALA A 186 1.77 3.44 -12.46
CA ALA A 186 2.81 4.32 -11.96
C ALA A 186 2.99 4.19 -10.43
N PRO A 187 4.09 4.73 -9.86
CA PRO A 187 4.42 4.68 -8.43
C PRO A 187 3.39 5.35 -7.54
N THR A 188 2.55 6.18 -8.15
CA THR A 188 1.35 6.82 -7.60
C THR A 188 0.25 6.64 -8.62
N ALA A 189 -0.59 5.65 -8.42
CA ALA A 189 -1.78 5.46 -9.23
C ALA A 189 -2.98 5.30 -8.32
N THR A 190 -4.05 6.01 -8.66
CA THR A 190 -5.39 5.72 -8.17
C THR A 190 -5.90 4.51 -8.93
N VAL A 191 -6.16 3.40 -8.23
CA VAL A 191 -6.70 2.19 -8.85
C VAL A 191 -8.07 1.87 -8.28
N GLY A 192 -9.08 1.99 -9.15
CA GLY A 192 -10.45 1.52 -8.93
C GLY A 192 -11.32 2.35 -8.00
N SER A 193 -12.61 1.99 -7.97
CA SER A 193 -13.64 2.38 -7.01
C SER A 193 -14.28 1.11 -6.49
N LEU A 194 -14.68 1.06 -5.21
CA LEU A 194 -15.48 -0.08 -4.74
C LEU A 194 -16.79 -0.19 -5.54
N ALA A 195 -17.39 -1.38 -5.51
CA ALA A 195 -18.55 -1.78 -6.33
C ALA A 195 -19.80 -0.89 -6.16
N ASP A 196 -19.79 0.08 -5.25
CA ASP A 196 -20.84 1.01 -4.87
C ASP A 196 -20.73 2.41 -5.53
N ASN A 197 -20.01 2.53 -6.65
CA ASN A 197 -20.07 3.69 -7.57
C ASN A 197 -19.58 5.03 -6.99
N ARG A 198 -18.88 5.02 -5.85
CA ARG A 198 -18.18 6.21 -5.33
C ARG A 198 -16.75 6.24 -5.90
N PRO A 199 -16.33 7.33 -6.58
CA PRO A 199 -14.98 7.44 -7.12
C PRO A 199 -14.01 7.43 -5.95
N VAL A 200 -13.01 6.58 -6.05
CA VAL A 200 -12.18 6.26 -4.91
C VAL A 200 -10.73 6.19 -5.27
N THR A 201 -9.92 6.53 -4.26
CA THR A 201 -8.49 6.71 -4.43
C THR A 201 -7.78 5.72 -3.53
N ILE A 202 -7.73 4.44 -3.94
CA ILE A 202 -6.70 3.54 -3.44
C ILE A 202 -5.42 3.93 -4.17
N VAL A 203 -4.55 4.65 -3.46
CA VAL A 203 -3.27 5.05 -4.03
C VAL A 203 -2.29 3.92 -3.78
N ILE A 204 -1.78 3.36 -4.85
CA ILE A 204 -0.69 2.41 -4.79
C ILE A 204 0.61 3.21 -4.76
N TRP A 205 1.36 3.09 -3.68
CA TRP A 205 2.61 3.81 -3.49
C TRP A 205 3.74 2.81 -3.64
N THR A 206 4.67 3.08 -4.55
CA THR A 206 5.99 2.46 -4.47
C THR A 206 6.94 3.54 -3.96
N ILE A 207 7.62 3.30 -2.84
CA ILE A 207 8.62 4.25 -2.35
C ILE A 207 9.80 4.19 -3.33
N SER A 208 9.91 5.18 -4.21
CA SER A 208 11.10 5.34 -5.05
C SER A 208 12.29 5.71 -4.17
N ALA A 209 13.47 5.18 -4.47
CA ALA A 209 14.74 5.70 -3.94
C ALA A 209 14.88 7.21 -4.21
N ALA A 210 14.26 7.73 -5.28
CA ALA A 210 14.22 9.15 -5.59
C ALA A 210 13.34 9.97 -4.63
N ALA A 211 12.26 9.38 -4.10
CA ALA A 211 11.43 10.03 -3.07
C ALA A 211 12.20 10.12 -1.75
N LEU A 212 12.95 9.08 -1.39
CA LEU A 212 13.89 9.08 -0.27
C LEU A 212 15.07 10.04 -0.50
N SER A 213 15.56 10.21 -1.73
CA SER A 213 16.65 11.14 -2.05
C SER A 213 16.22 12.61 -2.07
N LEU A 214 14.99 12.90 -2.52
CA LEU A 214 14.39 14.25 -2.45
C LEU A 214 14.13 14.67 -0.99
N ILE A 215 13.78 13.70 -0.13
CA ILE A 215 13.69 13.90 1.33
C ILE A 215 15.06 14.26 1.93
N ARG A 216 16.14 13.65 1.45
CA ARG A 216 17.53 13.98 1.88
C ARG A 216 18.06 15.33 1.39
N GLN A 217 17.42 15.97 0.42
CA GLN A 217 17.92 17.21 -0.20
C GLN A 217 17.31 18.50 0.38
N ARG A 218 16.35 18.40 1.31
CA ARG A 218 15.88 19.58 2.05
C ARG A 218 16.85 19.87 3.20
N PRO A 219 17.44 21.09 3.29
CA PRO A 219 18.22 21.45 4.45
C PRO A 219 17.34 21.34 5.69
N MET A 220 17.85 20.71 6.76
CA MET A 220 17.22 20.79 8.07
C MET A 220 17.12 22.27 8.45
N THR A 221 15.93 22.85 8.33
CA THR A 221 15.69 24.15 8.96
C THR A 221 15.66 23.91 10.46
N ALA A 222 16.64 24.47 11.15
CA ALA A 222 16.85 24.36 12.59
C ALA A 222 15.63 24.87 13.36
N HIS A 223 14.72 23.97 13.75
CA HIS A 223 13.69 24.27 14.75
C HIS A 223 13.09 23.05 15.48
N CYS A 224 13.89 22.02 15.75
CA CYS A 224 13.45 20.86 16.54
C CYS A 224 14.45 20.46 17.63
N TYR A 225 15.12 21.42 18.28
CA TYR A 225 16.00 21.15 19.42
C TYR A 225 15.46 21.58 20.79
N ASP A 226 14.31 22.24 20.85
CA ASP A 226 13.65 22.57 22.12
C ASP A 226 12.35 21.80 22.22
N LEU A 227 12.38 20.67 22.95
CA LEU A 227 11.30 20.06 23.74
C LEU A 227 11.67 18.60 24.07
N MET A 228 12.68 18.39 24.91
CA MET A 228 12.84 17.21 25.78
C MET A 228 13.77 17.56 26.96
N GLN A 229 13.26 18.38 27.89
CA GLN A 229 13.51 18.18 29.33
C GLN A 229 12.25 17.57 29.93
#